data_AF-A0A9W6GKI9-F1
#
_entry.id   AF-A0A9W6GKI9-F1
#
_cell.length_a   1.000
_cell.length_b   1.000
_cell.length_c   1.000
_cell.angle_alpha   90.00
_cell.angle_beta   90.00
_cell.angle_gamma   90.00
#
_symmetry.space_group_name_H-M   'P 1'
#
loop_
_entity.id
_entity.type
_entity.pdbx_description
1 polymer ?
#
loop_
_entity_poly.entity_id
_entity_poly.type
_entity_poly.pdbx_seq_one_letter_code
_entity_poly.pdbx_strand_id
1 'polypeptide(L)'
;MILAIAGIISLFILAFMVPFLSFLLPVYKIKKMERLDGRRKLIANLAAMGIISIVDLRLLPFYIGIFLVIETLYYYFKKVKPEVAIFDRIMISTSIVTVFTIGLTLLLVGNVTEMLEVNKAMYMKVMDLDTREANEIFQLLKENSIFIVFIYSFICNYLTYFTLESKTYRGWDMSYKWILLYIVTFFATTVGKIDNFYVDNIFNISKLIYVVFGVKVIYTILRGRANRFRGLAKMTAVLTAATFPTVVFLLGALKSFNIKLSIQKK
;
A
#
# COMPACT_ATOMS: atom_id res chain seq x y z
N MET A 1 17.54 -16.48 -18.15
CA MET A 1 16.94 -17.06 -16.92
C MET A 1 17.75 -16.68 -15.68
N ILE A 2 19.06 -16.93 -15.66
CA ILE A 2 19.98 -16.53 -14.58
C ILE A 2 19.87 -15.04 -14.23
N LEU A 3 19.93 -14.15 -15.23
CA LEU A 3 19.79 -12.70 -15.01
C LEU A 3 18.44 -12.29 -14.37
N ALA A 4 17.37 -13.06 -14.64
CA ALA A 4 16.06 -12.80 -14.05
C ALA A 4 16.05 -13.22 -12.57
N ILE A 5 16.64 -14.37 -12.24
CA ILE A 5 16.77 -14.87 -10.87
C ILE A 5 17.66 -13.92 -10.05
N ALA A 6 18.81 -13.52 -10.60
CA ALA A 6 19.70 -12.55 -9.96
C ALA A 6 18.98 -11.22 -9.69
N GLY A 7 18.23 -10.70 -10.66
CA GLY A 7 17.42 -9.49 -10.48
C GLY A 7 16.36 -9.62 -9.39
N ILE A 8 15.68 -10.77 -9.29
CA ILE A 8 14.71 -11.05 -8.21
C ILE A 8 15.40 -11.00 -6.85
N ILE A 9 16.56 -11.65 -6.70
CA ILE A 9 17.30 -11.70 -5.42
C ILE A 9 17.82 -10.31 -5.04
N SER A 10 18.44 -9.59 -5.97
CA SER A 10 18.95 -8.25 -5.71
C SER A 10 17.83 -7.28 -5.30
N LEU A 11 16.68 -7.34 -5.97
CA LEU A 11 15.54 -6.50 -5.62
C LEU A 11 14.86 -6.94 -4.33
N PHE A 12 14.92 -8.22 -3.99
CA PHE A 12 14.46 -8.72 -2.69
C PHE A 12 15.33 -8.19 -1.55
N ILE A 13 16.66 -8.28 -1.67
CA ILE A 13 17.58 -7.69 -0.69
C ILE A 13 17.35 -6.18 -0.57
N LEU A 14 17.21 -5.48 -1.71
CA LEU A 14 16.91 -4.04 -1.72
C LEU A 14 15.59 -3.72 -1.01
N ALA A 15 14.57 -4.56 -1.15
CA ALA A 15 13.29 -4.38 -0.47
C ALA A 15 13.41 -4.44 1.06
N PHE A 16 14.33 -5.25 1.59
CA PHE A 16 14.61 -5.30 3.03
C PHE A 16 15.46 -4.13 3.51
N MET A 17 16.47 -3.73 2.72
CA MET A 17 17.32 -2.59 3.08
C MET A 17 16.58 -1.25 2.99
N VAL A 18 15.69 -1.13 2.00
CA VAL A 18 14.99 0.10 1.67
C VAL A 18 13.50 -0.22 1.44
N PRO A 19 12.70 -0.32 2.52
CA PRO A 19 11.32 -0.79 2.46
C PRO A 19 10.44 -0.03 1.46
N PHE A 20 10.63 1.28 1.27
CA PHE A 20 9.84 2.05 0.30
C PHE A 20 10.09 1.67 -1.16
N LEU A 21 11.22 1.04 -1.48
CA LEU A 21 11.56 0.53 -2.82
C LEU A 21 11.06 -0.90 -3.07
N SER A 22 10.35 -1.50 -2.09
CA SER A 22 9.81 -2.86 -2.18
C SER A 22 8.96 -3.12 -3.43
N PHE A 23 8.27 -2.09 -3.95
CA PHE A 23 7.45 -2.20 -5.17
C PHE A 23 8.25 -2.53 -6.44
N LEU A 24 9.56 -2.27 -6.46
CA LEU A 24 10.41 -2.55 -7.62
C LEU A 24 10.48 -4.04 -7.92
N LEU A 25 10.44 -4.89 -6.89
CA LEU A 25 10.47 -6.34 -7.06
C LEU A 25 9.26 -6.87 -7.84
N PRO A 26 7.99 -6.64 -7.42
CA PRO A 26 6.83 -7.08 -8.19
C PRO A 26 6.78 -6.40 -9.57
N VAL A 27 7.16 -5.12 -9.71
CA VAL A 27 7.27 -4.46 -11.03
C VAL A 27 8.24 -5.19 -11.96
N TYR A 28 9.44 -5.49 -11.47
CA TYR A 28 10.48 -6.19 -12.23
C TYR A 28 9.99 -7.57 -12.66
N LYS A 29 9.42 -8.33 -11.72
CA LYS A 29 8.88 -9.66 -11.98
C LYS A 29 7.79 -9.60 -13.03
N ILE A 30 6.81 -8.70 -12.86
CA ILE A 30 5.72 -8.55 -13.83
C ILE A 30 6.27 -8.19 -15.22
N LYS A 31 7.11 -7.16 -15.36
CA LYS A 31 7.64 -6.74 -16.68
C LYS A 31 8.55 -7.79 -17.33
N LYS A 32 9.49 -8.34 -16.57
CA LYS A 32 10.52 -9.24 -17.10
C LYS A 32 9.95 -10.63 -17.36
N MET A 33 9.03 -11.07 -16.50
CA MET A 33 8.45 -12.39 -16.59
C MET A 33 7.21 -12.42 -17.47
N GLU A 34 6.56 -11.30 -17.82
CA GLU A 34 5.39 -11.28 -18.73
C GLU A 34 5.64 -12.06 -20.05
N ARG A 35 6.86 -11.99 -20.58
CA ARG A 35 7.30 -12.68 -21.82
C ARG A 35 7.65 -14.16 -21.64
N LEU A 36 7.67 -14.67 -20.41
CA LEU A 36 7.98 -16.06 -20.10
C LEU A 36 6.69 -16.89 -20.04
N ASP A 37 6.78 -18.16 -20.43
CA ASP A 37 5.70 -19.12 -20.23
C ASP A 37 5.48 -19.42 -18.72
N GLY A 38 4.33 -20.03 -18.39
CA GLY A 38 3.99 -20.33 -17.00
C GLY A 38 5.03 -21.23 -16.30
N ARG A 39 5.63 -22.17 -17.03
CA ARG A 39 6.65 -23.08 -16.49
C ARG A 39 7.94 -22.35 -16.12
N ARG A 40 8.47 -21.49 -16.99
CA ARG A 40 9.68 -20.71 -16.72
C ARG A 40 9.46 -19.67 -15.61
N LYS A 41 8.25 -19.14 -15.48
CA LYS A 41 7.88 -18.28 -14.34
C LYS A 41 8.00 -19.03 -13.02
N LEU A 42 7.44 -20.22 -12.96
CA LEU A 42 7.47 -21.07 -11.78
C LEU A 42 8.90 -21.48 -11.43
N ILE A 43 9.71 -21.91 -12.41
CA ILE A 43 11.12 -22.26 -12.20
C ILE A 43 11.92 -21.06 -11.64
N ALA A 44 11.75 -19.86 -12.20
CA ALA A 44 12.45 -18.68 -11.70
C ALA A 44 12.06 -18.32 -10.26
N ASN A 45 10.77 -18.45 -9.92
CA ASN A 45 10.30 -18.22 -8.55
C ASN A 45 10.80 -19.29 -7.57
N LEU A 46 10.78 -20.58 -7.95
CA LEU A 46 11.33 -21.67 -7.13
C LEU A 46 12.83 -21.50 -6.89
N ALA A 47 13.59 -21.14 -7.94
CA ALA A 47 15.02 -20.90 -7.81
C ALA A 47 15.33 -19.71 -6.88
N ALA A 48 14.58 -18.61 -7.01
CA ALA A 48 14.72 -17.47 -6.12
C ALA A 48 14.39 -17.84 -4.66
N MET A 49 13.31 -18.61 -4.43
CA MET A 49 12.96 -19.11 -3.10
C MET A 49 14.05 -20.01 -2.52
N GLY A 50 14.63 -20.92 -3.31
CA GLY A 50 15.76 -21.75 -2.88
C GLY A 50 16.95 -20.93 -2.40
N ILE A 51 17.31 -19.88 -3.15
CA ILE A 51 18.44 -19.00 -2.78
C ILE A 51 18.10 -18.16 -1.53
N ILE A 52 16.88 -17.62 -1.43
CA ILE A 52 16.44 -16.88 -0.24
C ILE A 52 16.52 -17.77 1.01
N SER A 53 16.07 -19.02 0.92
CA SER A 53 16.13 -19.97 2.04
C SER A 53 17.56 -20.33 2.48
N ILE A 54 18.53 -20.28 1.56
CA ILE A 54 19.95 -20.48 1.90
C ILE A 54 20.50 -19.27 2.67
N VAL A 55 20.06 -18.04 2.32
CA VAL A 55 20.48 -16.82 3.02
C VAL A 55 19.88 -16.78 4.42
N ASP A 56 18.56 -16.89 4.52
CA ASP A 56 17.83 -17.04 5.79
C ASP A 56 16.41 -17.55 5.51
N LEU A 57 16.10 -18.73 6.07
CA LEU A 57 14.79 -19.36 5.94
C LEU A 57 13.64 -18.48 6.45
N ARG A 58 13.89 -17.58 7.41
CA ARG A 58 12.89 -16.64 7.96
C ARG A 58 12.46 -15.57 6.96
N LEU A 59 13.24 -15.33 5.90
CA LEU A 59 12.90 -14.37 4.85
C LEU A 59 11.92 -14.94 3.82
N LEU A 60 11.89 -16.26 3.68
CA LEU A 60 11.04 -16.94 2.69
C LEU A 60 9.55 -16.60 2.82
N PRO A 61 8.94 -16.59 4.03
CA PRO A 61 7.53 -16.26 4.16
C PRO A 61 7.22 -14.83 3.72
N PHE A 62 8.10 -13.86 3.96
CA PHE A 62 7.92 -12.48 3.46
C PHE A 62 7.98 -12.42 1.93
N TYR A 63 8.88 -13.19 1.31
CA TYR A 63 8.89 -13.30 -0.15
C TYR A 63 7.56 -13.80 -0.72
N ILE A 64 7.02 -14.84 -0.08
CA ILE A 64 5.78 -15.49 -0.50
C ILE A 64 4.57 -14.60 -0.20
N GLY A 65 4.38 -14.21 1.06
CA GLY A 65 3.18 -13.53 1.54
C GLY A 65 3.03 -12.08 1.08
N ILE A 66 4.13 -11.42 0.68
CA ILE A 66 4.08 -10.04 0.17
C ILE A 66 4.24 -10.05 -1.34
N PHE A 67 5.42 -10.43 -1.84
CA PHE A 67 5.77 -10.18 -3.24
C PHE A 67 5.10 -11.12 -4.22
N LEU A 68 5.00 -12.42 -3.91
CA LEU A 68 4.26 -13.35 -4.76
C LEU A 68 2.74 -13.09 -4.72
N VAL A 69 2.20 -12.70 -3.56
CA VAL A 69 0.77 -12.33 -3.45
C VAL A 69 0.46 -11.11 -4.32
N ILE A 70 1.26 -10.03 -4.26
CA ILE A 70 1.08 -8.84 -5.12
C ILE A 70 1.12 -9.21 -6.60
N GLU A 71 2.13 -9.99 -7.02
CA GLU A 71 2.26 -10.43 -8.41
C GLU A 71 1.05 -11.25 -8.87
N THR A 72 0.63 -12.20 -8.03
CA THR A 72 -0.50 -13.11 -8.33
C THR A 72 -1.80 -12.34 -8.46
N LEU A 73 -2.10 -11.45 -7.51
CA LEU A 73 -3.31 -10.62 -7.54
C LEU A 73 -3.29 -9.64 -8.72
N TYR A 74 -2.13 -9.07 -9.06
CA TYR A 74 -1.99 -8.25 -10.25
C TYR A 74 -2.41 -9.01 -11.52
N TYR A 75 -1.88 -10.22 -11.73
CA TYR A 75 -2.24 -11.04 -12.88
C TYR A 75 -3.71 -11.49 -12.84
N TYR A 76 -4.23 -11.83 -11.66
CA TYR A 76 -5.63 -12.20 -11.47
C TYR A 76 -6.55 -11.08 -11.95
N PHE A 77 -6.37 -9.84 -11.46
CA PHE A 77 -7.20 -8.73 -11.91
C PHE A 77 -6.94 -8.33 -13.36
N LYS A 78 -5.71 -8.44 -13.86
CA LYS A 78 -5.40 -8.10 -15.25
C LYS A 78 -6.05 -9.08 -16.24
N LYS A 79 -6.12 -10.37 -15.91
CA LYS A 79 -6.56 -11.43 -16.84
C LYS A 79 -7.96 -11.96 -16.58
N VAL A 80 -8.34 -12.13 -15.31
CA VAL A 80 -9.58 -12.80 -14.90
C VAL A 80 -10.68 -11.78 -14.58
N LYS A 81 -10.31 -10.65 -13.97
CA LYS A 81 -11.24 -9.60 -13.53
C LYS A 81 -10.90 -8.21 -14.08
N PRO A 82 -10.72 -8.05 -15.41
CA PRO A 82 -10.33 -6.77 -16.03
C PRO A 82 -11.40 -5.67 -15.93
N GLU A 83 -12.63 -5.99 -15.52
CA GLU A 83 -13.73 -5.06 -15.30
C GLU A 83 -13.63 -4.30 -13.97
N VAL A 84 -12.91 -4.84 -12.98
CA VAL A 84 -12.78 -4.22 -11.65
C VAL A 84 -11.99 -2.92 -11.76
N ALA A 85 -12.41 -1.84 -11.13
CA ALA A 85 -11.72 -0.55 -11.23
C ALA A 85 -10.30 -0.62 -10.62
N ILE A 86 -9.32 0.09 -11.20
CA ILE A 86 -7.91 -0.09 -10.80
C ILE A 86 -7.65 0.27 -9.34
N PHE A 87 -8.30 1.31 -8.79
CA PHE A 87 -8.18 1.59 -7.35
C PHE A 87 -8.75 0.47 -6.51
N ASP A 88 -9.88 -0.14 -6.90
CA ASP A 88 -10.45 -1.27 -6.17
C ASP A 88 -9.49 -2.46 -6.14
N ARG A 89 -8.81 -2.76 -7.26
CA ARG A 89 -7.78 -3.80 -7.33
C ARG A 89 -6.65 -3.53 -6.34
N ILE A 90 -6.17 -2.28 -6.28
CA ILE A 90 -5.12 -1.86 -5.36
C ILE A 90 -5.61 -2.06 -3.92
N MET A 91 -6.81 -1.59 -3.57
CA MET A 91 -7.33 -1.70 -2.20
C MET A 91 -7.57 -3.14 -1.75
N ILE A 92 -8.11 -3.99 -2.63
CA ILE A 92 -8.26 -5.43 -2.34
C ILE A 92 -6.89 -6.07 -2.15
N SER A 93 -5.95 -5.82 -3.07
CA SER A 93 -4.62 -6.41 -3.00
C SER A 93 -3.84 -5.95 -1.78
N THR A 94 -3.92 -4.67 -1.44
CA THR A 94 -3.35 -4.11 -0.22
C THR A 94 -3.94 -4.78 1.01
N SER A 95 -5.27 -4.88 1.12
CA SER A 95 -5.92 -5.49 2.29
C SER A 95 -5.49 -6.94 2.49
N ILE A 96 -5.44 -7.73 1.42
CA ILE A 96 -4.96 -9.13 1.47
C ILE A 96 -3.50 -9.17 1.92
N VAL A 97 -2.61 -8.39 1.30
CA VAL A 97 -1.19 -8.35 1.64
C VAL A 97 -0.97 -7.89 3.08
N THR A 98 -1.75 -6.96 3.60
CA THR A 98 -1.69 -6.51 5.00
C THR A 98 -2.04 -7.64 5.96
N VAL A 99 -3.13 -8.38 5.71
CA VAL A 99 -3.51 -9.53 6.53
C VAL A 99 -2.43 -10.62 6.50
N PHE A 100 -1.90 -10.94 5.31
CA PHE A 100 -0.77 -11.88 5.20
C PHE A 100 0.45 -11.39 5.95
N THR A 101 0.81 -10.11 5.84
CA THR A 101 1.98 -9.54 6.52
C THR A 101 1.83 -9.64 8.04
N ILE A 102 0.68 -9.23 8.60
CA ILE A 102 0.40 -9.34 10.04
C ILE A 102 0.44 -10.79 10.49
N GLY A 103 -0.24 -11.69 9.77
CA GLY A 103 -0.26 -13.12 10.10
C GLY A 103 1.14 -13.73 10.11
N LEU A 104 1.97 -13.40 9.11
CA LEU A 104 3.36 -13.83 9.04
C LEU A 104 4.20 -13.27 10.19
N THR A 105 4.06 -11.99 10.51
CA THR A 105 4.76 -11.38 11.64
C THR A 105 4.40 -12.08 12.95
N LEU A 106 3.12 -12.36 13.21
CA LEU A 106 2.68 -13.06 14.42
C LEU A 106 3.19 -14.50 14.49
N LEU A 107 3.30 -15.20 13.35
CA LEU A 107 3.81 -16.58 13.30
C LEU A 107 5.34 -16.66 13.47
N LEU A 108 6.07 -15.65 13.00
CA LEU A 108 7.54 -15.67 12.98
C LEU A 108 8.16 -14.94 14.17
N VAL A 109 7.49 -13.93 14.70
CA VAL A 109 7.96 -13.16 15.85
C VAL A 109 7.36 -13.79 17.11
N GLY A 110 8.15 -14.65 17.75
CA GLY A 110 7.71 -15.34 18.98
C GLY A 110 7.31 -14.37 20.09
N ASN A 111 8.10 -13.33 20.35
CA ASN A 111 7.82 -12.32 21.37
C ASN A 111 7.87 -10.90 20.77
N VAL A 112 6.70 -10.39 20.37
CA VAL A 112 6.56 -9.05 19.77
C VAL A 112 6.99 -7.95 20.75
N THR A 113 6.72 -8.11 22.04
CA THR A 113 7.07 -7.10 23.06
C THR A 113 8.57 -6.97 23.22
N GLU A 114 9.30 -8.08 23.28
CA GLU A 114 10.76 -8.07 23.37
C GLU A 114 11.39 -7.43 22.12
N MET A 115 10.88 -7.77 20.93
CA MET A 115 11.35 -7.15 19.68
C MET A 115 11.09 -5.64 19.64
N LEU A 116 9.95 -5.18 20.17
CA LEU A 116 9.65 -3.76 20.29
C LEU A 116 10.62 -3.04 21.23
N GLU A 117 10.95 -3.62 22.39
CA GLU A 117 11.91 -3.02 23.32
C GLU A 117 13.33 -2.97 22.75
N VAL A 118 13.77 -4.02 22.05
CA VAL A 118 15.08 -4.01 21.36
C VAL A 118 15.13 -2.91 20.31
N ASN A 119 14.08 -2.79 19.49
CA ASN A 119 13.99 -1.72 18.50
C ASN A 119 13.99 -0.34 19.18
N LYS A 120 13.21 -0.16 20.25
CA LYS A 120 13.16 1.10 20.99
C LYS A 120 14.51 1.52 21.52
N ALA A 121 15.26 0.61 22.13
CA ALA A 121 16.63 0.88 22.59
C ALA A 121 17.56 1.28 21.45
N MET A 122 17.44 0.65 20.27
CA MET A 122 18.21 1.02 19.08
C MET A 122 17.86 2.43 18.59
N TYR A 123 16.57 2.78 18.52
CA TYR A 123 16.12 4.10 18.10
C TYR A 123 16.54 5.20 19.07
N MET A 124 16.44 4.96 20.38
CA MET A 124 16.95 5.89 21.40
C MET A 124 18.43 6.20 21.18
N LYS A 125 19.24 5.18 20.90
CA LYS A 125 20.68 5.34 20.67
C LYS A 125 21.00 6.08 19.37
N VAL A 126 20.27 5.81 18.29
CA VAL A 126 20.58 6.37 16.96
C VAL A 126 20.05 7.79 16.80
N MET A 127 18.88 8.07 17.37
CA MET A 127 18.16 9.34 17.22
C MET A 127 18.33 10.27 18.41
N ASP A 128 19.10 9.87 19.42
CA ASP A 128 19.33 10.60 20.68
C ASP A 128 18.02 10.98 21.41
N LEU A 129 17.08 10.02 21.46
CA LEU A 129 15.78 10.23 22.10
C LEU A 129 15.85 9.92 23.59
N ASP A 130 15.15 10.73 24.38
CA ASP A 130 14.94 10.39 25.79
C ASP A 130 13.93 9.23 25.96
N THR A 131 13.82 8.72 27.19
CA THR A 131 12.93 7.57 27.47
C THR A 131 11.45 7.90 27.28
N ARG A 132 11.04 9.13 27.60
CA ARG A 132 9.64 9.58 27.47
C ARG A 132 9.26 9.71 26.00
N GLU A 133 10.09 10.39 25.21
CA GLU A 133 9.92 10.53 23.76
C GLU A 133 9.84 9.17 23.06
N ALA A 134 10.76 8.26 23.41
CA ALA A 134 10.74 6.91 22.86
C ALA A 134 9.48 6.13 23.24
N ASN A 135 9.00 6.26 24.48
CA ASN A 135 7.74 5.64 24.91
C ASN A 135 6.54 6.18 24.14
N GLU A 136 6.43 7.50 23.98
CA GLU A 136 5.33 8.13 23.24
C GLU A 136 5.30 7.67 21.77
N ILE A 137 6.46 7.64 21.11
CA ILE A 137 6.58 7.17 19.72
C ILE A 137 6.19 5.70 19.62
N PHE A 138 6.75 4.82 20.45
CA PHE A 138 6.49 3.38 20.37
C PHE A 138 5.06 3.02 20.78
N GLN A 139 4.45 3.78 21.68
CA GLN A 139 3.03 3.67 21.98
C GLN A 139 2.19 4.00 20.75
N LEU A 140 2.46 5.12 20.07
CA LEU A 140 1.76 5.51 18.84
C LEU A 140 1.92 4.47 17.74
N LEU A 141 3.13 3.91 17.58
CA LEU A 141 3.40 2.82 16.63
C LEU A 141 2.58 1.57 16.96
N LYS A 142 2.49 1.22 18.24
CA LYS A 142 1.74 0.04 18.71
C LYS A 142 0.25 0.22 18.44
N GLU A 143 -0.31 1.36 18.83
CA GLU A 143 -1.72 1.72 18.65
C GLU A 143 -2.13 1.79 17.17
N ASN A 144 -1.20 2.12 16.27
CA ASN A 144 -1.46 2.25 14.83
C ASN A 144 -0.81 1.14 13.98
N SER A 145 -0.41 0.02 14.58
CA SER A 145 0.40 -0.99 13.91
C SER A 145 -0.26 -1.60 12.66
N ILE A 146 -1.58 -1.89 12.70
CA ILE A 146 -2.31 -2.38 11.51
C ILE A 146 -2.31 -1.33 10.40
N PHE A 147 -2.57 -0.07 10.74
CA PHE A 147 -2.59 1.04 9.80
C PHE A 147 -1.20 1.27 9.17
N ILE A 148 -0.13 1.14 9.95
CA ILE A 148 1.25 1.25 9.47
C ILE A 148 1.59 0.11 8.49
N VAL A 149 1.24 -1.13 8.82
CA VAL A 149 1.44 -2.27 7.90
C VAL A 149 0.58 -2.07 6.63
N PHE A 150 -0.64 -1.55 6.78
CA PHE A 150 -1.48 -1.20 5.63
C PHE A 150 -0.82 -0.14 4.74
N ILE A 151 -0.26 0.94 5.31
CA ILE A 151 0.46 1.97 4.54
C ILE A 151 1.62 1.35 3.77
N TYR A 152 2.41 0.48 4.39
CA TYR A 152 3.51 -0.21 3.70
C TYR A 152 2.99 -1.05 2.53
N SER A 153 1.99 -1.92 2.77
CA SER A 153 1.35 -2.74 1.73
C SER A 153 0.71 -1.88 0.63
N PHE A 154 0.17 -0.73 1.01
CA PHE A 154 -0.47 0.22 0.11
C PHE A 154 0.54 0.87 -0.81
N ILE A 155 1.63 1.43 -0.29
CA ILE A 155 2.72 2.02 -1.08
C ILE A 155 3.26 0.98 -2.06
N CYS A 156 3.50 -0.25 -1.60
CA CYS A 156 4.01 -1.32 -2.45
C CYS A 156 3.05 -1.63 -3.62
N ASN A 157 1.77 -1.86 -3.34
CA ASN A 157 0.77 -2.14 -4.38
C ASN A 157 0.52 -0.94 -5.29
N TYR A 158 0.27 0.23 -4.71
CA TYR A 158 -0.04 1.44 -5.44
C TYR A 158 1.07 1.82 -6.41
N LEU A 159 2.33 1.83 -5.96
CA LEU A 159 3.48 2.10 -6.83
C LEU A 159 3.69 1.01 -7.87
N THR A 160 3.40 -0.26 -7.56
CA THR A 160 3.43 -1.34 -8.55
C THR A 160 2.47 -1.06 -9.71
N TYR A 161 1.20 -0.80 -9.40
CA TYR A 161 0.20 -0.42 -10.41
C TYR A 161 0.58 0.88 -11.11
N PHE A 162 1.05 1.88 -10.37
CA PHE A 162 1.39 3.18 -10.95
C PHE A 162 2.55 3.05 -11.94
N THR A 163 3.58 2.27 -11.64
CA THR A 163 4.70 2.05 -12.55
C THR A 163 4.31 1.22 -13.78
N LEU A 164 3.38 0.27 -13.65
CA LEU A 164 2.94 -0.60 -14.74
C LEU A 164 1.89 0.06 -15.64
N GLU A 165 0.96 0.83 -15.06
CA GLU A 165 -0.26 1.32 -15.70
C GLU A 165 -0.36 2.87 -15.67
N SER A 166 0.73 3.60 -15.40
CA SER A 166 0.76 5.08 -15.31
C SER A 166 0.10 5.81 -16.49
N LYS A 167 0.11 5.23 -17.69
CA LYS A 167 -0.47 5.83 -18.90
C LYS A 167 -1.99 6.02 -18.76
N THR A 168 -2.67 5.13 -18.04
CA THR A 168 -4.13 5.14 -17.85
C THR A 168 -4.56 5.82 -16.54
N TYR A 169 -3.61 6.32 -15.73
CA TYR A 169 -3.83 6.84 -14.37
C TYR A 169 -5.01 7.83 -14.21
N ARG A 170 -5.24 8.71 -15.19
CA ARG A 170 -6.38 9.66 -15.16
C ARG A 170 -7.74 8.96 -15.10
N GLY A 171 -7.85 7.82 -15.79
CA GLY A 171 -9.08 7.03 -15.91
C GLY A 171 -9.28 6.00 -14.81
N TRP A 172 -8.36 5.88 -13.85
CA TRP A 172 -8.51 4.91 -12.77
C TRP A 172 -9.68 5.30 -11.86
N ASP A 173 -10.71 4.48 -11.77
CA ASP A 173 -11.85 4.77 -10.90
C ASP A 173 -11.80 3.94 -9.61
N MET A 174 -12.65 4.30 -8.64
CA MET A 174 -12.81 3.60 -7.37
C MET A 174 -14.30 3.45 -7.04
N SER A 175 -14.69 2.28 -6.59
CA SER A 175 -16.06 2.01 -6.16
C SER A 175 -16.39 2.78 -4.88
N TYR A 176 -17.61 3.32 -4.82
CA TYR A 176 -18.13 3.93 -3.59
C TYR A 176 -18.24 2.95 -2.42
N LYS A 177 -18.22 1.63 -2.66
CA LYS A 177 -18.40 0.59 -1.62
C LYS A 177 -17.40 0.72 -0.46
N TRP A 178 -16.20 1.25 -0.72
CA TRP A 178 -15.19 1.47 0.32
C TRP A 178 -15.62 2.48 1.39
N ILE A 179 -16.58 3.35 1.11
CA ILE A 179 -17.06 4.38 2.04
C ILE A 179 -17.82 3.74 3.20
N LEU A 180 -18.36 2.53 3.00
CA LEU A 180 -19.04 1.79 4.05
C LEU A 180 -18.10 1.49 5.21
N LEU A 181 -16.82 1.20 4.92
CA LEU A 181 -15.81 1.01 5.97
C LEU A 181 -15.65 2.27 6.81
N TYR A 182 -15.61 3.44 6.16
CA TYR A 182 -15.53 4.73 6.85
C TYR A 182 -16.80 5.00 7.66
N ILE A 183 -17.98 4.84 7.08
CA ILE A 183 -19.25 5.13 7.75
C ILE A 183 -19.40 4.27 9.00
N VAL A 184 -19.20 2.96 8.88
CA VAL A 184 -19.35 2.03 10.02
C VAL A 184 -18.37 2.38 11.14
N THR A 185 -17.09 2.59 10.81
CA THR A 185 -16.08 2.91 11.83
C THR A 185 -16.22 4.32 12.39
N PHE A 186 -16.70 5.29 11.60
CA PHE A 186 -17.03 6.63 12.07
C PHE A 186 -18.13 6.58 13.13
N PHE A 187 -19.23 5.87 12.87
CA PHE A 187 -20.31 5.74 13.85
C PHE A 187 -19.84 5.00 15.10
N ALA A 188 -19.06 3.93 14.96
CA ALA A 188 -18.50 3.19 16.09
C ALA A 188 -17.64 4.08 17.00
N THR A 189 -16.72 4.85 16.42
CA THR A 189 -15.77 5.69 17.16
C THR A 189 -16.39 6.99 17.67
N THR A 190 -17.11 7.71 16.81
CA THR A 190 -17.57 9.08 17.11
C THR A 190 -18.88 9.10 17.87
N VAL A 191 -19.83 8.23 17.51
CA VAL A 191 -21.15 8.18 18.14
C VAL A 191 -21.17 7.14 19.25
N GLY A 192 -20.71 5.92 18.95
CA GLY A 192 -20.66 4.82 19.90
C GLY A 192 -19.54 4.94 20.95
N LYS A 193 -18.54 5.81 20.73
CA LYS A 193 -17.35 5.96 21.59
C LYS A 193 -16.65 4.63 21.87
N ILE A 194 -16.64 3.74 20.89
CA ILE A 194 -15.95 2.45 20.97
C ILE A 194 -14.46 2.73 20.83
N ASP A 195 -13.75 2.66 21.96
CA ASP A 195 -12.29 2.68 22.02
C ASP A 195 -11.77 1.26 21.77
N ASN A 196 -11.38 0.99 20.52
CA ASN A 196 -10.93 -0.34 20.12
C ASN A 196 -9.86 -0.24 19.05
N PHE A 197 -8.71 -0.84 19.37
CA PHE A 197 -7.55 -0.95 18.50
C PHE A 197 -7.88 -1.27 17.03
N TYR A 198 -8.74 -2.26 16.76
CA TYR A 198 -9.07 -2.63 15.37
C TYR A 198 -9.95 -1.59 14.70
N VAL A 199 -10.93 -1.05 15.42
CA VAL A 199 -11.87 -0.05 14.89
C VAL A 199 -11.12 1.23 14.51
N ASP A 200 -10.20 1.70 15.34
CA ASP A 200 -9.41 2.92 15.08
C ASP A 200 -8.47 2.75 13.89
N ASN A 201 -7.81 1.59 13.79
CA ASN A 201 -6.97 1.29 12.64
C ASN A 201 -7.78 1.24 11.33
N ILE A 202 -8.95 0.58 11.32
CA ILE A 202 -9.83 0.53 10.14
C ILE A 202 -10.37 1.93 9.81
N PHE A 203 -10.69 2.75 10.82
CA PHE A 203 -11.10 4.13 10.62
C PHE A 203 -10.01 4.95 9.91
N ASN A 204 -8.76 4.83 10.35
CA ASN A 204 -7.62 5.50 9.72
C ASN A 204 -7.32 4.99 8.31
N ILE A 205 -7.40 3.66 8.09
CA ILE A 205 -7.31 3.04 6.76
C ILE A 205 -8.36 3.63 5.82
N SER A 206 -9.63 3.66 6.25
CA SER A 206 -10.73 4.13 5.40
C SER A 206 -10.59 5.61 5.03
N LYS A 207 -10.13 6.46 5.97
CA LYS A 207 -9.78 7.86 5.69
C LYS A 207 -8.67 7.95 4.64
N LEU A 208 -7.59 7.19 4.80
CA LEU A 208 -6.45 7.20 3.87
C LEU A 208 -6.85 6.82 2.44
N ILE A 209 -7.67 5.78 2.28
CA ILE A 209 -8.16 5.31 0.96
C ILE A 209 -8.73 6.50 0.15
N TYR A 210 -9.60 7.28 0.79
CA TYR A 210 -10.28 8.41 0.16
C TYR A 210 -9.40 9.64 0.00
N VAL A 211 -8.46 9.90 0.93
CA VAL A 211 -7.46 10.95 0.75
C VAL A 211 -6.60 10.67 -0.49
N VAL A 212 -6.11 9.45 -0.66
CA VAL A 212 -5.26 9.09 -1.81
C VAL A 212 -6.06 9.14 -3.11
N PHE A 213 -7.29 8.65 -3.12
CA PHE A 213 -8.15 8.79 -4.29
C PHE A 213 -8.45 10.27 -4.60
N GLY A 214 -8.68 11.09 -3.58
CA GLY A 214 -8.84 12.54 -3.70
C GLY A 214 -7.63 13.22 -4.32
N VAL A 215 -6.40 12.83 -3.96
CA VAL A 215 -5.16 13.32 -4.61
C VAL A 215 -5.19 13.05 -6.11
N LYS A 216 -5.59 11.83 -6.51
CA LYS A 216 -5.74 11.48 -7.92
C LYS A 216 -6.79 12.35 -8.61
N VAL A 217 -7.92 12.61 -7.96
CA VAL A 217 -8.99 13.48 -8.49
C VAL A 217 -8.47 14.90 -8.72
N ILE A 218 -7.82 15.50 -7.73
CA ILE A 218 -7.22 16.84 -7.84
C ILE A 218 -6.18 16.88 -8.96
N TYR A 219 -5.27 15.90 -9.01
CA TYR A 219 -4.30 15.79 -10.10
C TYR A 219 -4.97 15.77 -11.49
N THR A 220 -6.07 15.04 -11.62
CA THR A 220 -6.80 14.92 -12.89
C THR A 220 -7.46 16.24 -13.28
N ILE A 221 -8.03 16.97 -12.31
CA ILE A 221 -8.61 18.31 -12.52
C ILE A 221 -7.53 19.31 -12.94
N LEU A 222 -6.41 19.36 -12.20
CA LEU A 222 -5.29 20.27 -12.47
C LEU A 222 -4.68 20.01 -13.86
N ARG A 223 -4.50 18.73 -14.22
CA ARG A 223 -3.99 18.34 -15.54
C ARG A 223 -4.98 18.68 -16.67
N GLY A 224 -6.29 18.62 -16.41
CA GLY A 224 -7.31 19.02 -17.38
C GLY A 224 -7.26 20.52 -17.71
N ARG A 225 -6.87 21.37 -16.75
CA ARG A 225 -6.77 22.83 -16.92
C ARG A 225 -5.39 23.30 -17.42
N ALA A 226 -4.31 22.63 -17.04
CA ALA A 226 -2.94 23.05 -17.34
C ALA A 226 -2.11 21.90 -17.94
N ASN A 227 -2.35 21.59 -19.22
CA ASN A 227 -1.70 20.47 -19.93
C ASN A 227 -0.16 20.53 -19.96
N ARG A 228 0.43 21.74 -19.83
CA ARG A 228 1.88 22.00 -19.94
C ARG A 228 2.67 21.62 -18.67
N PHE A 229 2.05 21.63 -17.49
CA PHE A 229 2.78 21.49 -16.20
C PHE A 229 2.44 20.21 -15.43
N ARG A 230 2.77 19.04 -16.02
CA ARG A 230 2.43 17.73 -15.43
C ARG A 230 3.09 17.46 -14.08
N GLY A 231 4.32 17.91 -13.87
CA GLY A 231 5.06 17.74 -12.61
C GLY A 231 4.46 18.57 -11.48
N LEU A 232 4.25 19.86 -11.72
CA LEU A 232 3.62 20.78 -10.77
C LEU A 232 2.21 20.30 -10.38
N ALA A 233 1.40 19.84 -11.33
CA ALA A 233 0.08 19.30 -11.03
C ALA A 233 0.11 18.11 -10.06
N LYS A 234 1.14 17.25 -10.11
CA LYS A 234 1.31 16.15 -9.14
C LYS A 234 1.69 16.69 -7.76
N MET A 235 2.68 17.57 -7.72
CA MET A 235 3.15 18.18 -6.46
C MET A 235 2.02 18.94 -5.77
N THR A 236 1.30 19.79 -6.49
CA THR A 236 0.17 20.56 -5.95
C THR A 236 -0.93 19.65 -5.42
N ALA A 237 -1.25 18.54 -6.10
CA ALA A 237 -2.25 17.60 -5.62
C ALA A 237 -1.84 16.94 -4.30
N VAL A 238 -0.58 16.54 -4.17
CA VAL A 238 -0.03 15.96 -2.93
C VAL A 238 0.02 17.01 -1.81
N LEU A 239 0.50 18.23 -2.12
CA LEU A 239 0.55 19.33 -1.16
C LEU A 239 -0.85 19.70 -0.65
N THR A 240 -1.85 19.72 -1.53
CA THR A 240 -3.24 19.99 -1.13
C THR A 240 -3.76 18.92 -0.16
N ALA A 241 -3.37 17.66 -0.34
CA ALA A 241 -3.72 16.58 0.58
C ALA A 241 -3.03 16.70 1.93
N ALA A 242 -1.78 17.16 1.94
CA ALA A 242 -1.03 17.41 3.18
C ALA A 242 -1.60 18.60 3.96
N THR A 243 -1.99 19.68 3.28
CA THR A 243 -2.51 20.90 3.93
C THR A 243 -4.00 20.79 4.26
N PHE A 244 -4.81 20.15 3.42
CA PHE A 244 -6.27 20.09 3.55
C PHE A 244 -6.80 18.65 3.43
N PRO A 245 -6.34 17.70 4.27
CA PRO A 245 -6.68 16.28 4.14
C PRO A 245 -8.18 16.01 4.18
N THR A 246 -8.94 16.72 5.01
CA THR A 246 -10.41 16.59 5.10
C THR A 246 -11.11 16.98 3.80
N VAL A 247 -10.69 18.08 3.17
CA VAL A 247 -11.26 18.53 1.89
C VAL A 247 -10.95 17.51 0.79
N VAL A 248 -9.71 17.01 0.76
CA VAL A 248 -9.28 16.00 -0.20
C VAL A 248 -10.03 14.68 0.00
N PHE A 249 -10.24 14.26 1.25
CA PHE A 249 -11.08 13.11 1.60
C PHE A 249 -12.49 13.26 1.04
N LEU A 250 -13.16 14.39 1.29
CA LEU A 250 -14.52 14.65 0.82
C LEU A 250 -14.60 14.62 -0.72
N LEU A 251 -13.63 15.24 -1.40
CA LEU A 251 -13.55 15.20 -2.87
C LEU A 251 -13.39 13.78 -3.40
N GLY A 252 -12.52 12.97 -2.77
CA GLY A 252 -12.36 11.56 -3.10
C GLY A 252 -13.67 10.78 -2.91
N ALA A 253 -14.32 10.95 -1.74
CA ALA A 253 -15.57 10.29 -1.40
C ALA A 253 -16.67 10.62 -2.41
N LEU A 254 -16.94 11.92 -2.64
CA LEU A 254 -17.95 12.37 -3.60
C LEU A 254 -17.69 11.85 -5.02
N LYS A 255 -16.42 11.86 -5.45
CA LYS A 255 -16.08 11.40 -6.79
C LYS A 255 -16.29 9.88 -6.97
N SER A 256 -16.14 9.08 -5.91
CA SER A 256 -16.35 7.63 -5.96
C SER A 256 -17.80 7.21 -6.25
N PHE A 257 -18.77 8.09 -5.96
CA PHE A 257 -20.18 7.87 -6.30
C PHE A 257 -20.50 8.18 -7.77
N ASN A 258 -19.52 8.63 -8.57
CA ASN A 258 -19.70 9.07 -9.95
C ASN A 258 -20.87 10.07 -10.13
N ILE A 259 -21.13 10.89 -9.11
CA ILE A 259 -22.17 11.92 -9.15
C ILE A 259 -21.78 12.92 -10.24
N LYS A 260 -22.52 12.92 -11.35
CA LYS A 260 -22.47 14.00 -12.33
C LYS A 260 -23.13 15.21 -11.67
N LEU A 261 -22.32 16.09 -11.09
CA LEU A 261 -22.77 17.39 -10.63
C LEU A 261 -23.20 18.21 -11.87
N SER A 262 -24.47 18.12 -12.26
CA SER A 262 -25.05 19.05 -13.22
C SER A 262 -25.27 20.37 -12.49
N ILE A 263 -24.35 21.32 -12.67
CA ILE A 263 -24.59 22.70 -12.28
C ILE A 263 -25.61 23.23 -13.29
N GLN A 264 -26.90 23.19 -12.93
CA GLN A 264 -27.89 23.99 -13.64
C GLN A 264 -27.52 25.45 -13.37
N LYS A 265 -27.02 26.14 -14.42
CA LYS A 265 -27.00 27.60 -14.42
C LYS A 265 -28.47 28.02 -14.41
N LYS A 266 -28.95 28.52 -13.27
CA LYS A 266 -30.12 29.38 -13.22
C LYS A 266 -29.75 30.76 -13.77
#